data_AF-A0A9E3RR54-F1
#
_entry.id   AF-A0A9E3RR54-F1
#
_cell.length_a   1.000
_cell.length_b   1.000
_cell.length_c   1.000
_cell.angle_alpha   90.00
_cell.angle_beta   90.00
_cell.angle_gamma   90.00
#
_symmetry.space_group_name_H-M   'P 1'
#
loop_
_entity.id
_entity.type
_entity.pdbx_description
1 polymer ?
#
loop_
_entity_poly.entity_id
_entity_poly.type
_entity_poly.pdbx_seq_one_letter_code
_entity_poly.pdbx_strand_id
1 'polypeptide(L)'
;MKSVIYVAAVILLTLKGYAQVNPDFETDTITANTIVACSFISYNEGWLADDQGNILKTTDGGATWSTVPVELKFSTLDFINELNGFGITSSATYKTIDGGSNWTILALPCENPKALYFLDSNNGFVSGDEVIYRTTNGGVN
;
A
#
# COMPACT_ATOMS: atom_id res chain seq x y z
N MET A 1 -0.42 -32.51 -51.96
CA MET A 1 -0.70 -33.23 -50.70
C MET A 1 -0.91 -32.16 -49.63
N LYS A 2 -2.17 -32.01 -49.16
CA LYS A 2 -2.69 -31.33 -47.94
C LYS A 2 -2.26 -29.88 -47.62
N SER A 3 -3.05 -28.98 -47.04
CA SER A 3 -4.48 -28.64 -46.92
C SER A 3 -4.49 -27.42 -45.96
N VAL A 4 -5.27 -26.39 -46.27
CA VAL A 4 -5.45 -25.15 -45.48
C VAL A 4 -6.41 -25.39 -44.30
N ILE A 5 -6.18 -24.78 -43.12
CA ILE A 5 -7.25 -24.37 -42.18
C ILE A 5 -6.83 -23.07 -41.45
N TYR A 6 -7.61 -22.00 -41.67
CA TYR A 6 -7.75 -20.84 -40.77
C TYR A 6 -8.78 -21.18 -39.69
N VAL A 7 -8.54 -20.78 -38.44
CA VAL A 7 -9.61 -20.65 -37.44
C VAL A 7 -9.60 -19.22 -36.94
N ALA A 8 -10.63 -18.48 -37.33
CA ALA A 8 -11.05 -17.26 -36.70
C ALA A 8 -11.74 -17.59 -35.37
N ALA A 9 -11.40 -16.87 -34.31
CA ALA A 9 -12.25 -16.74 -33.13
C ALA A 9 -12.40 -15.24 -32.84
N VAL A 10 -13.49 -14.69 -33.38
CA VAL A 10 -14.10 -13.46 -32.90
C VAL A 10 -14.70 -13.77 -31.52
N ILE A 11 -14.24 -13.09 -30.47
CA ILE A 11 -15.04 -12.87 -29.25
C ILE A 11 -15.16 -11.35 -29.06
N LEU A 12 -16.42 -10.97 -28.79
CA LEU A 12 -17.04 -9.66 -28.78
C LEU A 12 -16.31 -8.53 -28.04
N LEU A 13 -16.51 -7.33 -28.61
CA LEU A 13 -16.49 -6.01 -27.98
C LEU A 13 -16.94 -5.99 -26.51
N THR A 14 -16.09 -5.43 -25.64
CA THR A 14 -16.56 -4.32 -24.80
C THR A 14 -15.86 -3.06 -25.28
N LEU A 15 -16.65 -2.07 -25.65
CA LEU A 15 -16.22 -0.72 -25.94
C LEU A 15 -15.58 -0.12 -24.67
N LYS A 16 -14.29 -0.37 -24.40
CA LYS A 16 -13.52 0.51 -23.51
C LYS A 16 -13.08 1.68 -24.39
N GLY A 17 -13.75 2.81 -24.22
CA GLY A 17 -13.55 4.01 -24.99
C GLY A 17 -12.07 4.39 -25.11
N TYR A 18 -11.75 4.99 -26.24
CA TYR A 18 -10.51 5.67 -26.58
C TYR A 18 -9.72 6.20 -25.37
N ALA A 19 -8.78 5.40 -24.89
CA ALA A 19 -7.51 5.84 -24.35
C ALA A 19 -6.53 4.78 -24.82
N GLN A 20 -5.44 5.18 -25.46
CA GLN A 20 -4.37 4.23 -25.76
C GLN A 20 -3.89 3.68 -24.41
N VAL A 21 -4.20 2.42 -24.13
CA VAL A 21 -3.62 1.74 -22.98
C VAL A 21 -2.13 1.65 -23.29
N ASN A 22 -1.31 2.34 -22.51
CA ASN A 22 0.12 2.22 -22.65
C ASN A 22 0.48 0.74 -22.40
N PRO A 23 1.08 0.02 -23.36
CA PRO A 23 1.40 -1.40 -23.22
C PRO A 23 2.34 -1.70 -22.05
N ASP A 24 2.99 -0.67 -21.50
CA ASP A 24 3.85 -0.78 -20.32
C ASP A 24 3.07 -0.84 -18.99
N PHE A 25 1.75 -0.70 -19.00
CA PHE A 25 0.90 -0.64 -17.80
C PHE A 25 -0.24 -1.65 -17.85
N GLU A 26 -0.29 -2.52 -16.84
CA GLU A 26 -1.42 -3.43 -16.60
C GLU A 26 -2.39 -2.80 -15.57
N THR A 27 -3.69 -3.08 -15.71
CA THR A 27 -4.72 -2.59 -14.78
C THR A 27 -5.55 -3.75 -14.26
N ASP A 28 -5.66 -3.88 -12.94
CA ASP A 28 -6.56 -4.82 -12.28
C ASP A 28 -7.35 -4.15 -11.16
N THR A 29 -8.55 -4.67 -10.86
CA THR A 29 -9.40 -4.20 -9.77
C THR A 29 -9.09 -5.01 -8.53
N ILE A 30 -8.27 -4.45 -7.63
CA ILE A 30 -7.78 -5.12 -6.42
C ILE A 30 -8.86 -5.26 -5.33
N THR A 31 -9.74 -4.26 -5.20
CA THR A 31 -10.81 -4.21 -4.20
C THR A 31 -11.99 -3.36 -4.71
N ALA A 32 -13.16 -3.50 -4.09
CA ALA A 32 -14.32 -2.63 -4.34
C ALA A 32 -14.22 -1.26 -3.63
N ASN A 33 -13.24 -1.10 -2.73
CA ASN A 33 -13.06 0.11 -1.92
C ASN A 33 -12.01 1.06 -2.52
N THR A 34 -11.99 2.31 -2.07
CA THR A 34 -10.94 3.25 -2.49
C THR A 34 -9.62 2.91 -1.82
N ILE A 35 -8.56 2.70 -2.59
CA ILE A 35 -7.20 2.60 -2.05
C ILE A 35 -6.75 4.01 -1.63
N VAL A 36 -6.36 4.14 -0.36
CA VAL A 36 -5.92 5.42 0.23
C VAL A 36 -4.42 5.48 0.48
N ALA A 37 -3.76 4.32 0.58
CA ALA A 37 -2.31 4.24 0.73
C ALA A 37 -1.76 2.98 0.06
N CYS A 38 -0.52 3.07 -0.40
CA CYS A 38 0.25 1.94 -0.91
C CYS A 38 1.71 2.06 -0.45
N SER A 39 2.35 0.93 -0.17
CA SER A 39 3.77 0.87 0.16
C SER A 39 4.34 -0.45 -0.33
N PHE A 40 5.46 -0.39 -1.07
CA PHE A 40 6.15 -1.55 -1.62
C PHE A 40 7.61 -1.52 -1.20
N ILE A 41 8.09 -2.65 -0.68
CA ILE A 41 9.50 -2.83 -0.29
C ILE A 41 10.31 -3.50 -1.40
N SER A 42 9.62 -4.12 -2.37
CA SER A 42 10.19 -4.72 -3.57
C SER A 42 9.15 -4.76 -4.68
N TYR A 43 9.53 -5.25 -5.86
CA TYR A 43 8.57 -5.48 -6.95
C TYR A 43 7.47 -6.48 -6.56
N ASN A 44 7.79 -7.47 -5.71
CA ASN A 44 6.86 -8.55 -5.38
C ASN A 44 6.05 -8.30 -4.10
N GLU A 45 6.60 -7.54 -3.15
CA GLU A 45 6.05 -7.43 -1.81
C GLU A 45 5.62 -6.01 -1.46
N GLY A 46 4.36 -5.87 -1.07
CA GLY A 46 3.75 -4.59 -0.75
C GLY A 46 2.43 -4.70 0.03
N TRP A 47 1.98 -3.54 0.50
CA TRP A 47 0.76 -3.35 1.27
C TRP A 47 -0.08 -2.24 0.67
N LEU A 48 -1.39 -2.37 0.79
CA LEU A 48 -2.37 -1.32 0.54
C LEU A 48 -3.20 -1.09 1.79
N ALA A 49 -3.68 0.15 1.96
CA ALA A 49 -4.81 0.45 2.84
C ALA A 49 -5.98 0.95 2.00
N ASP A 50 -7.20 0.59 2.40
CA ASP A 50 -8.43 1.11 1.81
C ASP A 50 -9.22 2.02 2.77
N ASP A 51 -10.21 2.73 2.23
CA ASP A 51 -11.06 3.67 2.97
C ASP A 51 -11.98 3.00 4.01
N GLN A 52 -12.10 1.67 3.99
CA GLN A 52 -12.82 0.89 5.00
C GLN A 52 -11.95 0.49 6.18
N GLY A 53 -10.63 0.69 6.09
CA GLY A 53 -9.67 0.32 7.13
C GLY A 53 -9.07 -1.07 6.95
N ASN A 54 -9.23 -1.68 5.78
CA ASN A 54 -8.54 -2.93 5.49
C ASN A 54 -7.10 -2.65 5.12
N ILE A 55 -6.19 -3.52 5.59
CA ILE A 55 -4.86 -3.66 5.02
C ILE A 55 -4.87 -4.88 4.12
N LEU A 56 -4.30 -4.76 2.92
CA LEU A 56 -4.09 -5.85 1.98
C LEU A 56 -2.59 -6.04 1.80
N LYS A 57 -2.10 -7.28 1.77
CA LYS A 57 -0.71 -7.63 1.49
C LYS A 57 -0.59 -8.49 0.24
N THR A 58 0.39 -8.19 -0.60
CA THR A 58 0.82 -9.00 -1.75
C THR A 58 2.24 -9.52 -1.55
N THR A 59 2.54 -10.67 -2.14
CA THR A 59 3.89 -11.24 -2.26
C THR A 59 4.22 -11.66 -3.69
N ASP A 60 3.38 -11.29 -4.65
CA ASP A 60 3.48 -11.65 -6.07
C ASP A 60 3.28 -10.43 -7.00
N GLY A 61 3.64 -9.23 -6.53
CA GLY A 61 3.63 -8.00 -7.32
C GLY A 61 2.24 -7.46 -7.60
N GLY A 62 1.29 -7.79 -6.74
CA GLY A 62 -0.10 -7.34 -6.83
C GLY A 62 -0.99 -8.23 -7.69
N ALA A 63 -0.51 -9.40 -8.13
CA ALA A 63 -1.33 -10.38 -8.82
C ALA A 63 -2.38 -11.02 -7.89
N THR A 64 -2.03 -11.21 -6.61
CA THR A 64 -2.97 -11.57 -5.55
C THR A 64 -2.77 -10.75 -4.29
N TRP A 65 -3.85 -10.58 -3.53
CA TRP A 65 -3.89 -9.79 -2.31
C TRP A 65 -4.58 -10.56 -1.19
N SER A 66 -4.01 -10.51 0.01
CA SER A 66 -4.54 -11.12 1.21
C SER A 66 -4.87 -10.05 2.25
N THR A 67 -6.04 -10.11 2.87
CA THR A 67 -6.43 -9.17 3.91
C THR A 67 -5.68 -9.46 5.21
N VAL A 68 -5.05 -8.43 5.77
CA VAL A 68 -4.47 -8.43 7.11
C VAL A 68 -5.52 -7.83 8.06
N PRO A 69 -6.04 -8.59 9.04
CA PRO A 69 -7.07 -8.10 9.93
C PRO A 69 -6.53 -7.00 10.83
N VAL A 70 -7.10 -5.80 10.74
CA VAL A 70 -6.76 -4.67 11.61
C VAL A 70 -8.00 -3.80 11.82
N GLU A 71 -8.14 -3.23 13.02
CA GLU A 71 -9.22 -2.29 13.36
C GLU A 71 -8.73 -0.83 13.34
N LEU A 72 -7.83 -0.51 12.41
CA LEU A 72 -7.22 0.82 12.27
C LEU A 72 -7.40 1.33 10.84
N LYS A 73 -7.92 2.55 10.71
CA LYS A 73 -8.09 3.22 9.41
C LYS A 73 -6.87 4.07 9.10
N PHE A 74 -5.96 3.50 8.32
CA PHE A 74 -4.74 4.18 7.89
C PHE A 74 -4.99 5.11 6.71
N SER A 75 -4.50 6.35 6.80
CA SER A 75 -4.43 7.29 5.69
C SER A 75 -3.10 7.22 4.93
N THR A 76 -2.08 6.63 5.56
CA THR A 76 -0.77 6.40 4.94
C THR A 76 -0.12 5.16 5.53
N LEU A 77 0.74 4.53 4.74
CA LEU A 77 1.55 3.38 5.12
C LEU A 77 2.97 3.58 4.60
N ASP A 78 3.96 3.14 5.37
CA ASP A 78 5.35 3.08 4.95
C ASP A 78 6.00 1.83 5.56
N PHE A 79 6.14 0.79 4.76
CA PHE A 79 6.87 -0.42 5.10
C PHE A 79 8.31 -0.29 4.63
N ILE A 80 9.24 -0.62 5.53
CA ILE A 80 10.68 -0.59 5.25
C ILE A 80 11.25 -1.99 5.01
N ASN A 81 10.55 -3.02 5.51
CA ASN A 81 10.81 -4.44 5.24
C ASN A 81 9.55 -5.27 5.52
N GLU A 82 9.63 -6.59 5.40
CA GLU A 82 8.52 -7.53 5.50
C GLU A 82 7.84 -7.59 6.88
N LEU A 83 8.54 -7.12 7.91
CA LEU A 83 8.08 -7.10 9.30
C LEU A 83 7.79 -5.69 9.80
N ASN A 84 8.63 -4.72 9.46
CA ASN A 84 8.60 -3.38 10.03
C ASN A 84 7.87 -2.42 9.10
N GLY A 85 6.87 -1.74 9.65
CA GLY A 85 6.14 -0.70 8.95
C GLY A 85 5.59 0.35 9.88
N PHE A 86 5.19 1.47 9.29
CA PHE A 86 4.64 2.62 9.97
C PHE A 86 3.36 3.06 9.27
N GLY A 87 2.46 3.69 10.01
CA GLY A 87 1.19 4.16 9.45
C GLY A 87 0.60 5.30 10.26
N ILE A 88 -0.17 6.15 9.60
CA ILE A 88 -0.92 7.24 10.25
C ILE A 88 -2.40 6.92 10.16
N THR A 89 -3.12 7.07 11.27
CA THR A 89 -4.57 7.16 11.29
C THR A 89 -4.99 8.61 11.48
N SER A 90 -6.29 8.90 11.55
CA SER A 90 -6.79 10.26 11.82
C SER A 90 -6.30 10.86 13.14
N SER A 91 -5.80 10.06 14.08
CA SER A 91 -5.45 10.50 15.43
C SER A 91 -4.00 10.24 15.84
N ALA A 92 -3.29 9.29 15.24
CA ALA A 92 -1.97 8.90 15.71
C ALA A 92 -1.09 8.26 14.64
N THR A 93 0.20 8.20 14.94
CA THR A 93 1.18 7.39 14.21
C THR A 93 1.32 6.04 14.90
N TYR A 94 1.49 4.97 14.12
CA TYR A 94 1.65 3.60 14.59
C TYR A 94 2.88 2.96 13.95
N LYS A 95 3.39 1.92 14.62
CA LYS A 95 4.45 1.03 14.15
C LYS A 95 3.99 -0.42 14.24
N THR A 96 4.34 -1.23 13.26
CA THR A 96 4.26 -2.69 13.29
C THR A 96 5.66 -3.30 13.23
N ILE A 97 5.82 -4.49 13.80
CA ILE A 97 7.03 -5.32 13.73
C ILE A 97 6.72 -6.75 13.27
N ASP A 98 5.50 -6.99 12.79
CA ASP A 98 4.99 -8.30 12.37
C ASP A 98 4.20 -8.23 11.05
N GLY A 99 4.62 -7.32 10.17
CA GLY A 99 4.10 -7.21 8.80
C GLY A 99 2.70 -6.61 8.71
N GLY A 100 2.29 -5.86 9.74
CA GLY A 100 0.98 -5.20 9.82
C GLY A 100 -0.09 -5.99 10.57
N SER A 101 0.26 -7.15 11.16
CA SER A 101 -0.68 -7.98 11.91
C SER A 101 -1.07 -7.34 13.25
N ASN A 102 -0.13 -6.64 13.88
CA ASN A 102 -0.34 -5.83 15.07
C ASN A 102 0.35 -4.48 14.93
N TRP A 103 -0.27 -3.45 15.52
CA TRP A 103 0.19 -2.07 15.47
C TRP A 103 0.24 -1.46 16.87
N THR A 104 1.36 -0.86 17.22
CA THR A 104 1.57 -0.12 18.47
C THR A 104 1.62 1.37 18.21
N ILE A 105 0.95 2.17 19.04
CA ILE A 105 1.00 3.63 18.95
C ILE A 105 2.45 4.09 19.13
N LEU A 106 2.89 4.97 18.25
CA LEU A 106 4.16 5.67 18.36
C LEU A 106 3.91 7.03 19.03
N ALA A 107 4.35 7.16 20.28
CA ALA A 107 4.12 8.34 21.12
C ALA A 107 5.00 9.54 20.72
N LEU A 108 4.83 10.02 19.49
CA LEU A 108 5.50 11.23 19.00
C LEU A 108 4.81 12.48 19.53
N PRO A 109 5.54 13.59 19.77
CA PRO A 109 4.96 14.89 20.10
C PRO A 109 4.30 15.59 18.89
N CYS A 110 3.87 14.81 17.89
CA CYS A 110 3.26 15.30 16.66
C CYS A 110 1.75 15.35 16.83
N GLU A 111 1.21 16.55 16.94
CA GLU A 111 -0.23 16.78 16.82
C GLU A 111 -0.64 16.69 15.35
N ASN A 112 -1.74 15.99 15.06
CA ASN A 112 -2.30 15.83 13.70
C ASN A 112 -1.30 15.36 12.63
N PRO A 113 -0.72 14.16 12.74
CA PRO A 113 0.21 13.64 11.74
C PRO A 113 -0.44 13.57 10.34
N LYS A 114 0.30 13.99 9.31
CA LYS A 114 -0.18 14.09 7.92
C LYS A 114 0.53 13.16 6.95
N ALA A 115 1.85 13.06 7.08
CA ALA A 115 2.68 12.19 6.28
C ALA A 115 3.82 11.64 7.14
N LEU A 116 4.34 10.49 6.74
CA LEU A 116 5.53 9.91 7.33
C LEU A 116 6.45 9.35 6.24
N TYR A 117 7.72 9.22 6.61
CA TYR A 117 8.72 8.55 5.78
C TYR A 117 9.86 8.06 6.68
N PHE A 118 10.14 6.76 6.65
CA PHE A 118 11.18 6.11 7.43
C PHE A 118 12.24 5.50 6.51
N LEU A 119 13.50 5.80 6.80
CA LEU A 119 14.64 5.22 6.09
C LEU A 119 14.98 3.82 6.62
N ASP A 120 14.73 3.62 7.91
CA ASP A 120 14.89 2.35 8.62
C ASP A 120 14.02 2.35 9.89
N SER A 121 14.09 1.28 10.69
CA SER A 121 13.24 1.10 11.88
C SER A 121 13.42 2.17 12.96
N ASN A 122 14.49 2.97 12.87
CA ASN A 122 14.91 3.96 13.85
C ASN A 122 14.92 5.39 13.31
N ASN A 123 15.25 5.58 12.03
CA ASN A 123 15.44 6.89 11.42
C ASN A 123 14.27 7.24 10.51
N GLY A 124 13.54 8.31 10.85
CA GLY A 124 12.39 8.73 10.08
C GLY A 124 11.88 10.12 10.41
N PHE A 125 10.90 10.53 9.62
CA PHE A 125 10.29 11.85 9.65
C PHE A 125 8.76 11.71 9.69
N VAL A 126 8.10 12.57 10.45
CA VAL A 126 6.64 12.70 10.49
C VAL A 126 6.31 14.18 10.38
N SER A 127 5.39 14.55 9.50
CA SER A 127 4.88 15.92 9.42
C SER A 127 3.57 16.07 10.20
N GLY A 128 3.42 17.19 10.92
CA GLY A 128 2.14 17.73 11.37
C GLY A 128 1.65 18.80 10.39
N ASP A 129 0.82 19.73 10.86
CA ASP A 129 0.27 20.80 10.02
C ASP A 129 1.34 21.79 9.52
N GLU A 130 2.27 22.22 10.39
CA GLU A 130 3.31 23.22 10.04
C GLU A 130 4.73 22.80 10.47
N VAL A 131 4.87 21.62 11.07
CA VAL A 131 6.11 21.17 11.70
C VAL A 131 6.49 19.78 11.19
N ILE A 132 7.79 19.54 11.03
CA ILE A 132 8.35 18.21 10.79
C ILE A 132 9.06 17.75 12.06
N TYR A 133 8.75 16.52 12.46
CA TYR A 133 9.38 15.80 13.56
C TYR A 133 10.34 14.77 12.97
N ARG A 134 11.52 14.63 13.57
CA ARG A 134 12.50 13.62 13.19
C ARG A 134 12.80 12.72 14.38
N THR A 135 12.94 11.43 14.12
CA THR A 135 13.43 10.45 15.10
C THR A 135 14.69 9.75 14.59
N THR A 136 15.53 9.31 15.53
CA THR A 136 16.70 8.44 15.30
C THR A 136 16.66 7.19 16.20
N ASN A 137 15.53 6.97 16.88
CA ASN A 137 15.29 5.86 17.81
C ASN A 137 13.93 5.18 17.54
N GLY A 138 13.34 5.43 16.37
CA GLY A 138 12.09 4.80 15.95
C GLY A 138 10.89 5.30 16.72
N GLY A 139 10.96 6.52 17.27
CA GLY A 139 9.94 7.16 18.11
C GLY A 139 9.90 6.63 19.55
N VAL A 140 10.99 6.04 20.04
CA VAL A 140 11.12 5.54 21.41
C VAL A 140 11.69 6.62 22.32
N ASN A 141 10.80 7.41 22.93
CA ASN A 141 11.04 8.57 23.80
C ASN A 141 11.54 9.83 23.09
#